data_AF-A0A7W3LXR4-F1
#
_entry.id   AF-A0A7W3LXR4-F1
#
_cell.length_a   1.000
_cell.length_b   1.000
_cell.length_c   1.000
_cell.angle_alpha   90.00
_cell.angle_beta   90.00
_cell.angle_gamma   90.00
#
_symmetry.space_group_name_H-M   'P 1'
#
loop_
_entity.id
_entity.type
_entity.pdbx_description
1 polymer ?
#
loop_
_entity_poly.entity_id
_entity_poly.type
_entity_poly.pdbx_seq_one_letter_code
_entity_poly.pdbx_strand_id
1 'polypeptide(L)'
;MADHRPLFLAAGLAVGALGAFTLVGVDGQLRRTGVVSTAYQPAPTYPGRARYSASVVRVETWLLRRDRPYELWIARGPEPTYGHSITIGGLGHGERPRIASADWRHDGVRVRFTTGHEVRVPAGKFLGGR
;
A
#
# COMPACT_ATOMS: atom_id res chain seq x y z
N MET A 1 -22.43 -7.22 54.11
CA MET A 1 -21.22 -7.06 53.27
C MET A 1 -21.64 -7.35 51.85
N ALA A 2 -21.86 -6.32 51.03
CA ALA A 2 -22.27 -6.53 49.64
C ALA A 2 -21.05 -7.01 48.84
N ASP A 3 -21.22 -8.09 48.07
CA ASP A 3 -20.14 -8.66 47.28
C ASP A 3 -19.89 -7.74 46.07
N HIS A 4 -18.86 -6.90 46.15
CA HIS A 4 -18.53 -5.90 45.13
C HIS A 4 -17.72 -6.49 43.96
N ARG A 5 -17.31 -7.76 44.06
CA ARG A 5 -16.53 -8.50 43.06
C ARG A 5 -17.11 -8.47 41.64
N PRO A 6 -18.42 -8.67 41.40
CA PRO A 6 -18.96 -8.64 40.04
C PRO A 6 -18.90 -7.25 39.40
N LEU A 7 -18.98 -6.18 40.21
CA LEU A 7 -18.92 -4.79 39.75
C LEU A 7 -17.50 -4.40 39.31
N PHE A 8 -16.47 -4.83 40.06
CA PHE A 8 -15.07 -4.63 39.66
C PHE A 8 -14.69 -5.48 38.43
N LEU A 9 -15.20 -6.70 38.31
CA LEU A 9 -15.01 -7.54 37.13
C LEU A 9 -15.69 -6.95 35.88
N ALA A 10 -16.92 -6.46 36.01
CA ALA A 10 -17.64 -5.81 34.92
C ALA A 10 -16.97 -4.50 34.48
N ALA A 11 -16.50 -3.69 35.43
CA ALA A 11 -15.75 -2.46 35.15
C ALA A 11 -14.41 -2.78 34.46
N GLY A 12 -13.68 -3.80 34.91
CA GLY A 12 -12.45 -4.26 34.28
C GLY A 12 -12.65 -4.74 32.84
N LEU A 13 -13.72 -5.50 32.59
CA LEU A 13 -14.11 -5.93 31.24
C LEU A 13 -14.47 -4.75 30.34
N ALA A 14 -15.23 -3.78 30.84
CA ALA A 14 -15.62 -2.60 30.08
C ALA A 14 -14.40 -1.74 29.69
N VAL A 15 -13.49 -1.49 30.62
CA VAL A 15 -12.24 -0.76 30.36
C VAL A 15 -11.35 -1.53 29.38
N GLY A 16 -11.23 -2.85 29.55
CA GLY A 16 -10.48 -3.71 28.63
C GLY A 16 -11.04 -3.69 27.21
N ALA A 17 -12.37 -3.76 27.06
CA ALA A 17 -13.04 -3.70 25.77
C ALA A 17 -12.85 -2.33 25.08
N LEU A 18 -12.96 -1.24 25.83
CA LEU A 18 -12.73 0.12 25.31
C LEU A 18 -11.28 0.30 24.83
N GLY A 19 -10.32 -0.20 25.61
CA GLY A 19 -8.90 -0.19 25.25
C GLY A 19 -8.63 -0.99 23.97
N ALA A 20 -9.20 -2.18 23.85
CA ALA A 20 -9.08 -3.00 22.64
C ALA A 20 -9.69 -2.31 21.40
N PHE A 21 -10.86 -1.69 21.54
CA PHE A 21 -11.51 -0.97 20.45
C PHE A 21 -10.68 0.22 19.96
N THR A 22 -10.07 0.95 20.91
CA THR A 22 -9.19 2.08 20.61
C THR A 22 -7.93 1.62 19.87
N LEU A 23 -7.31 0.52 20.32
CA LEU A 23 -6.14 -0.06 19.64
C LEU A 23 -6.45 -0.53 18.22
N VAL A 24 -7.60 -1.15 17.99
CA VAL A 24 -8.04 -1.55 16.64
C VAL A 24 -8.29 -0.34 15.74
N GLY A 25 -8.89 0.73 16.29
CA GLY A 25 -9.11 1.98 15.56
C GLY A 25 -7.81 2.66 15.14
N VAL A 26 -6.86 2.78 16.06
CA VAL A 26 -5.54 3.40 15.82
C VAL A 26 -4.70 2.55 14.87
N ASP A 27 -4.74 1.22 14.98
CA ASP A 27 -4.06 0.29 14.06
C ASP A 27 -4.53 0.49 12.61
N GLY A 28 -5.82 0.76 12.41
CA GLY A 28 -6.38 1.03 11.09
C GLY A 28 -5.81 2.29 10.41
N GLN A 29 -5.35 3.28 11.18
CA GLN A 29 -4.80 4.53 10.66
C GLN A 29 -3.31 4.46 10.36
N LEU A 30 -2.55 3.66 11.10
CA LEU A 30 -1.11 3.52 10.92
C LEU A 30 -0.80 2.46 9.85
N ARG A 31 -0.26 2.93 8.71
CA ARG A 31 0.15 2.06 7.60
C ARG A 31 1.63 1.73 7.70
N ARG A 32 1.97 0.45 7.58
CA ARG A 32 3.33 -0.01 7.28
C ARG A 32 3.43 -0.40 5.82
N THR A 33 4.39 0.16 5.11
CA THR A 33 4.66 -0.14 3.71
C THR A 33 5.95 -0.91 3.55
N GLY A 34 5.94 -1.97 2.74
CA GLY A 34 7.13 -2.72 2.36
C GLY A 34 7.23 -2.87 0.85
N VAL A 35 8.36 -2.50 0.25
CA VAL A 35 8.58 -2.65 -1.19
C VAL A 35 8.73 -4.13 -1.53
N VAL A 36 7.99 -4.58 -2.54
CA VAL A 36 7.95 -5.96 -3.01
C VAL A 36 8.81 -6.14 -4.26
N SER A 37 8.67 -5.23 -5.20
CA SER A 37 9.29 -5.27 -6.52
C SER A 37 9.29 -3.87 -7.11
N THR A 38 10.38 -3.48 -7.74
CA THR A 38 10.52 -2.18 -8.40
C THR A 38 11.03 -2.37 -9.82
N ALA A 39 10.45 -1.64 -10.77
CA ALA A 39 10.94 -1.52 -12.13
C ALA A 39 11.29 -0.05 -12.39
N TYR A 40 12.54 0.18 -12.76
CA TYR A 40 13.03 1.51 -13.06
C TYR A 40 12.79 1.86 -14.53
N GLN A 41 12.53 3.14 -14.76
CA GLN A 41 12.56 3.68 -16.10
C GLN A 41 14.01 3.66 -16.64
N PRO A 42 14.27 3.02 -17.80
CA PRO A 42 15.63 2.86 -18.32
C PRO A 42 16.24 4.19 -18.77
N ALA A 43 15.44 5.06 -19.40
CA ALA A 43 15.85 6.39 -19.83
C ALA A 43 14.71 7.39 -19.60
N PRO A 44 15.00 8.67 -19.28
CA PRO A 44 13.96 9.66 -19.08
C PRO A 44 13.06 9.83 -20.32
N THR A 45 11.80 9.42 -20.22
CA THR A 45 10.78 9.49 -21.30
C THR A 45 9.89 10.72 -21.16
N TYR A 46 9.79 11.30 -19.95
CA TYR A 46 8.85 12.36 -19.63
C TYR A 46 9.52 13.74 -19.55
N PRO A 47 8.75 14.84 -19.68
CA PRO A 47 9.25 16.20 -19.52
C PRO A 47 9.98 16.41 -18.18
N GLY A 48 11.03 17.22 -18.19
CA GLY A 48 11.85 17.49 -17.00
C GLY A 48 12.97 16.47 -16.73
N ARG A 49 13.19 15.51 -17.65
CA ARG A 49 14.30 14.53 -17.63
C ARG A 49 14.44 13.73 -16.31
N ALA A 50 13.40 13.70 -15.49
CA ALA A 50 13.38 12.91 -14.28
C ALA A 50 13.18 11.43 -14.61
N ARG A 51 13.82 10.55 -13.83
CA ARG A 51 13.56 9.11 -13.89
C ARG A 51 12.40 8.77 -12.98
N TYR A 52 11.50 7.93 -13.48
CA TYR A 52 10.40 7.38 -12.70
C TYR A 52 10.66 5.92 -12.34
N SER A 53 10.02 5.47 -11.28
CA SER A 53 10.01 4.08 -10.86
C SER A 53 8.58 3.60 -10.67
N ALA A 54 8.33 2.35 -11.03
CA ALA A 54 7.10 1.64 -10.72
C ALA A 54 7.41 0.64 -9.60
N SER A 55 6.76 0.76 -8.45
CA SER A 55 7.01 -0.09 -7.29
C SER A 55 5.73 -0.74 -6.81
N VAL A 56 5.75 -2.06 -6.61
CA VAL A 56 4.70 -2.76 -5.88
C VAL A 56 5.04 -2.70 -4.40
N VAL A 57 4.07 -2.26 -3.61
CA VAL A 57 4.20 -2.07 -2.17
C VAL A 57 3.15 -2.95 -1.48
N ARG A 58 3.61 -3.73 -0.49
CA ARG A 58 2.72 -4.40 0.47
C ARG A 58 2.35 -3.37 1.54
N VAL A 59 1.06 -3.24 1.79
CA VAL A 59 0.55 -2.39 2.86
C VAL A 59 0.00 -3.27 3.97
N GLU A 60 0.43 -3.04 5.19
CA GLU A 60 -0.04 -3.73 6.39
C GLU A 60 -0.53 -2.71 7.41
N THR A 61 -1.47 -3.11 8.27
CA THR A 61 -1.73 -2.34 9.49
C THR A 61 -0.56 -2.49 10.46
N TRP A 62 -0.22 -1.41 11.16
CA TRP A 62 1.07 -1.32 11.86
C TRP A 62 1.19 -2.25 13.07
N LEU A 63 0.13 -2.35 13.88
CA LEU A 63 0.05 -3.09 15.14
C LEU A 63 -0.45 -4.53 14.95
N LEU A 64 -1.53 -4.72 14.20
CA LEU A 64 -2.15 -6.05 13.99
C LEU A 64 -1.63 -6.78 12.75
N ARG A 65 -0.74 -6.15 11.97
CA ARG A 65 -0.14 -6.74 10.76
C ARG A 65 -1.18 -7.25 9.75
N ARG A 66 -2.38 -6.66 9.72
CA ARG A 66 -3.43 -7.11 8.81
C ARG A 66 -3.05 -6.74 7.39
N ASP A 67 -3.05 -7.74 6.51
CA ASP A 67 -2.80 -7.55 5.09
C ASP A 67 -3.86 -6.65 4.46
N ARG A 68 -3.40 -5.60 3.79
CA ARG A 68 -4.20 -4.78 2.90
C ARG A 68 -3.89 -5.18 1.46
N PRO A 69 -4.74 -4.81 0.49
CA PRO A 69 -4.41 -4.98 -0.92
C PRO A 69 -3.05 -4.34 -1.25
N TYR A 70 -2.31 -4.97 -2.16
CA TYR A 70 -1.06 -4.41 -2.68
C TYR A 70 -1.32 -3.10 -3.41
N GLU A 71 -0.35 -2.20 -3.40
CA GLU A 71 -0.43 -0.94 -4.13
C GLU A 71 0.68 -0.87 -5.18
N LEU A 72 0.35 -0.37 -6.38
CA LEU A 72 1.33 0.01 -7.40
C LEU A 72 1.59 1.51 -7.28
N TRP A 73 2.82 1.88 -7.02
CA TRP A 73 3.28 3.26 -6.89
C TRP A 73 4.12 3.66 -8.10
N ILE A 74 3.72 4.74 -8.78
CA ILE A 74 4.53 5.38 -9.82
C ILE A 74 5.12 6.66 -9.23
N ALA A 75 6.42 6.62 -8.93
CA ALA A 75 7.11 7.69 -8.21
C ALA A 75 8.19 8.35 -9.07
N ARG A 76 8.45 9.63 -8.77
CA ARG A 76 9.56 10.38 -9.35
C ARG A 76 10.81 10.09 -8.52
N GLY A 77 11.79 9.41 -9.10
CA GLY A 77 13.03 9.01 -8.42
C GLY A 77 13.06 7.53 -8.00
N PRO A 78 14.10 7.13 -7.24
CA PRO A 78 14.35 5.73 -6.90
C PRO A 78 13.43 5.19 -5.80
N GLU A 79 12.84 6.08 -5.00
CA GLU A 79 12.02 5.71 -3.84
C GLU A 79 10.53 5.96 -4.11
N PRO A 80 9.65 5.06 -3.65
CA PRO A 80 8.20 5.25 -3.73
C PRO A 80 7.70 6.17 -2.60
N THR A 81 8.32 7.33 -2.40
CA THR A 81 7.95 8.29 -1.36
C THR A 81 6.92 9.31 -1.85
N TYR A 82 6.93 9.64 -3.14
CA TYR A 82 6.03 10.63 -3.73
C TYR A 82 5.63 10.25 -5.16
N GLY A 83 4.33 10.06 -5.39
CA GLY A 83 3.83 9.57 -6.67
C GLY A 83 2.35 9.21 -6.68
N HIS A 84 1.92 8.57 -7.77
CA HIS A 84 0.57 8.07 -7.95
C HIS A 84 0.47 6.62 -7.47
N SER A 85 -0.46 6.32 -6.55
CA SER A 85 -0.70 4.97 -6.08
C SER A 85 -2.03 4.41 -6.60
N ILE A 86 -2.02 3.13 -6.98
CA ILE A 86 -3.20 2.39 -7.43
C ILE A 86 -3.30 1.13 -6.60
N THR A 87 -4.47 0.89 -6.02
CA THR A 87 -4.76 -0.36 -5.31
C THR A 87 -4.93 -1.49 -6.31
N ILE A 88 -4.17 -2.57 -6.13
CA ILE A 88 -4.24 -3.76 -6.96
C ILE A 88 -5.15 -4.78 -6.24
N GLY A 89 -6.43 -4.80 -6.64
CA GLY A 89 -7.39 -5.81 -6.22
C GLY A 89 -7.44 -7.00 -7.18
N GLY A 90 -7.82 -8.18 -6.69
CA GLY A 90 -8.23 -9.29 -7.55
C GLY A 90 -7.12 -10.18 -8.14
N LEU A 91 -5.87 -10.06 -7.70
CA LEU A 91 -4.75 -10.91 -8.15
C LEU A 91 -4.76 -12.35 -7.58
N GLY A 92 -5.92 -12.85 -7.12
CA GLY A 92 -6.02 -14.11 -6.39
C GLY A 92 -5.52 -13.99 -4.94
N HIS A 93 -6.22 -14.64 -4.01
CA HIS A 93 -5.77 -14.70 -2.62
C HIS A 93 -4.53 -15.59 -2.52
N GLY A 94 -3.37 -14.99 -2.26
CA GLY A 94 -2.13 -15.71 -1.90
C GLY A 94 -0.91 -15.42 -2.78
N GLU A 95 -1.09 -14.90 -4.00
CA GLU A 95 0.06 -14.56 -4.85
C GLU A 95 0.58 -13.15 -4.55
N ARG A 96 1.89 -13.05 -4.34
CA ARG A 96 2.58 -11.76 -4.13
C ARG A 96 2.88 -11.14 -5.50
N PRO A 97 2.19 -10.05 -5.93
CA PRO A 97 2.45 -9.43 -7.21
C PRO A 97 3.90 -8.96 -7.30
N ARG A 98 4.60 -9.43 -8.32
CA ARG A 98 5.92 -8.91 -8.72
C ARG A 98 5.84 -8.35 -10.13
N ILE A 99 6.55 -7.26 -10.38
CA ILE A 99 6.65 -6.68 -11.71
C ILE A 99 7.52 -7.60 -12.55
N ALA A 100 6.98 -8.08 -13.67
CA ALA A 100 7.75 -8.79 -14.69
C ALA A 100 8.42 -7.81 -15.64
N SER A 101 7.72 -6.76 -16.05
CA SER A 101 8.23 -5.73 -16.94
C SER A 101 7.45 -4.43 -16.81
N ALA A 102 8.11 -3.30 -17.08
CA ALA A 102 7.47 -2.00 -17.21
C ALA A 102 7.86 -1.37 -18.55
N ASP A 103 6.87 -1.11 -19.41
CA ASP A 103 7.02 -0.41 -20.67
C ASP A 103 6.67 1.07 -20.48
N TRP A 104 7.67 1.93 -20.59
CA TRP A 104 7.58 3.36 -20.34
C TRP A 104 7.44 4.10 -21.67
N ARG A 105 6.30 4.78 -21.86
CA ARG A 105 5.98 5.52 -23.09
C ARG A 105 5.57 6.95 -22.73
N HIS A 106 5.50 7.82 -23.74
CA HIS A 106 5.15 9.23 -23.51
C HIS A 106 3.74 9.43 -22.94
N ASP A 107 2.83 8.51 -23.24
CA ASP A 107 1.43 8.53 -22.79
C ASP A 107 1.22 7.84 -21.43
N GLY A 108 2.23 7.15 -20.88
CA GLY A 108 2.16 6.52 -19.58
C GLY A 108 3.06 5.29 -19.44
N VAL A 109 2.83 4.53 -18.38
CA VAL A 109 3.55 3.29 -18.10
C VAL A 109 2.61 2.10 -18.11
N ARG A 110 3.04 1.02 -18.75
CA ARG A 110 2.35 -0.27 -18.76
C ARG A 110 3.17 -1.26 -17.94
N VAL A 111 2.60 -1.70 -16.82
CA VAL A 111 3.23 -2.61 -15.87
C VAL A 111 2.61 -3.99 -16.03
N ARG A 112 3.44 -4.96 -16.41
CA ARG A 112 3.05 -6.37 -16.49
C ARG A 112 3.52 -7.09 -15.23
N PHE A 113 2.61 -7.82 -14.60
CA PHE A 113 2.90 -8.63 -13.43
C PHE A 113 3.32 -10.05 -13.83
N THR A 114 4.07 -10.70 -12.96
CA THR A 114 4.44 -12.13 -13.06
C THR A 114 3.23 -13.05 -13.10
N THR A 115 2.11 -12.61 -12.56
CA THR A 115 0.81 -13.29 -12.57
C THR A 115 0.08 -13.17 -13.92
N GLY A 116 0.68 -12.50 -14.93
CA GLY A 116 0.09 -12.29 -16.25
C GLY A 116 -0.86 -11.10 -16.35
N HIS A 117 -1.27 -10.51 -15.23
CA HIS A 117 -2.07 -9.29 -15.20
C HIS A 117 -1.27 -8.08 -15.70
N GLU A 118 -1.97 -7.08 -16.22
CA GLU A 118 -1.36 -5.86 -16.73
C GLU A 118 -2.15 -4.63 -16.25
N VAL A 119 -1.41 -3.59 -15.86
CA VAL A 119 -1.97 -2.30 -15.46
C VAL A 119 -1.33 -1.20 -16.30
N ARG A 120 -2.17 -0.34 -16.89
CA ARG A 120 -1.72 0.87 -17.59
C ARG A 120 -2.02 2.08 -16.73
N VAL A 121 -0.98 2.85 -16.43
CA VAL A 121 -1.08 4.12 -15.72
C VAL A 121 -0.81 5.25 -16.71
N PRO A 122 -1.82 6.09 -17.04
CA PRO A 122 -1.62 7.23 -17.93
C PRO A 122 -0.65 8.25 -17.33
N ALA A 123 0.16 8.89 -18.18
CA ALA A 123 1.16 9.87 -17.76
C ALA A 123 0.55 11.03 -16.95
N GLY A 124 -0.63 11.52 -17.36
CA GLY A 124 -1.33 12.60 -16.64
C GLY A 124 -1.77 12.26 -15.20
N LYS A 125 -1.64 11.00 -14.76
CA LYS A 125 -1.92 10.58 -13.37
C LYS A 125 -0.72 10.71 -12.44
N PHE A 126 0.50 10.78 -12.96
CA PHE A 126 1.71 10.89 -12.13
C PHE A 126 2.65 12.02 -12.55
N LEU A 127 2.46 12.59 -13.74
CA LEU A 127 3.11 13.83 -14.14
C LEU A 127 2.41 15.02 -13.47
N GLY A 128 3.17 15.87 -12.79
CA GLY A 128 2.64 17.08 -12.14
C GLY A 128 2.19 16.90 -10.67
N GLY A 129 2.32 15.69 -10.09
CA GLY A 129 2.20 15.48 -8.65
C GLY A 129 0.78 15.51 -8.07
N ARG A 130 -0.21 14.89 -8.73
CA ARG A 130 -1.58 14.75 -8.20
C ARG A 130 -2.11 13.33 -8.30
#